data_AF-A0A819D5D5-F1
#
_entry.id   AF-A0A819D5D5-F1
#
_cell.length_a   1.000
_cell.length_b   1.000
_cell.length_c   1.000
_cell.angle_alpha   90.00
_cell.angle_beta   90.00
_cell.angle_gamma   90.00
#
_symmetry.space_group_name_H-M   'P 1'
#
loop_
_entity.id
_entity.type
_entity.pdbx_description
1 polymer ?
#
loop_
_entity_poly.entity_id
_entity_poly.type
_entity_poly.pdbx_seq_one_letter_code
_entity_poly.pdbx_strand_id
1 'polypeptide(L)'
;MSIQVKFQTKLDKYSVPDTTLVIPSSSTNSQLEAILKGLLKSTVSSTELSRISFDFLCINKLIRSSLEEHIREKDESLLESIISIEYIEKFQGPQPEDALMHDDWVSACRSLGDSILVASYDTNLHLWNNSYKKL
;
A
#
# COMPACT_ATOMS: atom_id res chain seq x y z
N MET A 1 26.64 4.33 -6.45
CA MET A 1 26.56 3.08 -7.24
C MET A 1 25.25 3.12 -8.01
N SER A 2 25.18 2.52 -9.21
CA SER A 2 23.95 2.51 -10.04
C SER A 2 23.49 1.08 -10.25
N ILE A 3 22.19 0.84 -10.18
CA ILE A 3 21.58 -0.50 -10.27
C ILE A 3 20.62 -0.51 -11.46
N GLN A 4 20.55 -1.64 -12.16
CA GLN A 4 19.60 -1.86 -13.24
C GLN A 4 18.30 -2.43 -12.69
N VAL A 5 17.17 -1.79 -13.02
CA VAL A 5 15.85 -2.20 -12.52
C VAL A 5 14.83 -2.27 -13.64
N LYS A 6 13.82 -3.12 -13.44
CA LYS A 6 12.62 -3.23 -14.27
C LYS A 6 11.39 -3.06 -13.41
N PHE A 7 10.47 -2.20 -13.83
CA PHE A 7 9.20 -2.01 -13.14
C PHE A 7 8.17 -3.03 -13.62
N GLN A 8 7.48 -3.68 -12.68
CA GLN A 8 6.43 -4.66 -12.95
C GLN A 8 5.21 -4.37 -12.07
N THR A 9 4.02 -4.68 -12.56
CA THR A 9 2.79 -4.58 -11.77
C THR A 9 1.79 -5.65 -12.16
N LYS A 10 0.90 -5.98 -11.23
CA LYS A 10 -0.29 -6.80 -11.49
C LYS A 10 -1.51 -5.96 -11.88
N LEU A 11 -1.39 -4.62 -11.85
CA LEU A 11 -2.49 -3.70 -12.15
C LEU A 11 -2.41 -3.26 -13.62
N ASP A 12 -3.25 -3.84 -14.48
CA ASP A 12 -3.27 -3.55 -15.93
C ASP A 12 -3.40 -2.04 -16.22
N LYS A 13 -4.21 -1.32 -15.43
CA LYS A 13 -4.43 0.13 -15.55
C LYS A 13 -3.15 0.98 -15.41
N TYR A 14 -2.15 0.47 -14.72
CA TYR A 14 -0.87 1.17 -14.50
C TYR A 14 0.29 0.43 -15.15
N SER A 15 0.06 -0.37 -16.18
CA SER A 15 1.13 -1.11 -16.85
C SER A 15 2.12 -0.15 -17.52
N VAL A 16 3.40 -0.37 -17.28
CA VAL A 16 4.51 0.31 -17.97
C VAL A 16 5.19 -0.63 -18.97
N PRO A 17 5.83 -0.12 -20.02
CA PRO A 17 6.63 -0.95 -20.93
C PRO A 17 7.76 -1.67 -20.19
N ASP A 18 8.08 -2.90 -20.61
CA ASP A 18 9.20 -3.68 -20.05
C ASP A 18 10.55 -3.10 -20.50
N THR A 19 10.95 -2.00 -19.86
CA THR A 19 12.19 -1.28 -20.12
C THR A 19 13.11 -1.37 -18.92
N THR A 20 14.38 -1.73 -19.15
CA THR A 20 15.42 -1.69 -18.12
C THR A 20 15.88 -0.25 -17.90
N LEU A 21 15.85 0.20 -16.65
CA LEU A 21 16.26 1.53 -16.24
C LEU A 21 17.48 1.46 -15.32
N VAL A 22 18.38 2.44 -15.44
CA VAL A 22 19.53 2.57 -14.54
C VAL A 22 19.21 3.64 -13.52
N ILE A 23 19.17 3.28 -12.25
CA ILE A 23 18.84 4.19 -11.15
C ILE A 23 19.93 4.18 -10.06
N PRO A 24 20.08 5.27 -9.30
CA PRO A 24 20.99 5.28 -8.16
C PRO A 24 20.63 4.23 -7.10
N SER A 25 21.63 3.56 -6.54
CA SER A 25 21.44 2.57 -5.46
C SER A 25 20.83 3.19 -4.19
N SER A 26 21.11 4.47 -3.96
CA SER A 26 20.56 5.26 -2.85
C SER A 26 19.11 5.70 -3.06
N SER A 27 18.45 5.27 -4.14
CA SER A 27 17.08 5.69 -4.43
C SER A 27 16.09 5.17 -3.40
N THR A 28 15.23 6.09 -2.95
CA THR A 28 14.14 5.84 -2.00
C THR A 28 12.81 5.67 -2.75
N ASN A 29 11.77 5.20 -2.05
CA ASN A 29 10.43 5.08 -2.63
C ASN A 29 9.93 6.36 -3.32
N SER A 30 10.21 7.55 -2.75
CA SER A 30 9.78 8.82 -3.36
C SER A 30 10.43 9.07 -4.73
N GLN A 31 11.68 8.64 -4.91
CA GLN A 31 12.38 8.76 -6.19
C GLN A 31 11.87 7.72 -7.20
N LEU A 32 11.63 6.49 -6.75
CA LEU A 32 11.00 5.45 -7.58
C LEU A 32 9.61 5.87 -8.03
N GLU A 33 8.83 6.49 -7.14
CA GLU A 33 7.51 7.04 -7.46
C GLU A 33 7.60 8.17 -8.49
N ALA A 34 8.56 9.08 -8.36
CA ALA A 34 8.76 10.14 -9.36
C ALA A 34 9.11 9.59 -10.75
N ILE A 35 9.96 8.56 -10.81
CA ILE A 35 10.33 7.88 -12.06
C ILE A 35 9.12 7.17 -12.65
N LEU A 36 8.42 6.36 -11.84
CA LEU A 36 7.23 5.62 -12.26
C LEU A 36 6.14 6.57 -12.79
N LYS A 37 5.84 7.63 -12.05
CA LYS A 37 4.88 8.66 -12.48
C LYS A 37 5.33 9.34 -13.77
N GLY A 38 6.64 9.51 -13.98
CA GLY A 38 7.21 9.98 -15.24
C GLY A 38 6.89 9.07 -16.43
N LEU A 39 7.02 7.75 -16.24
CA LEU A 39 6.72 6.74 -17.27
C LEU A 39 5.20 6.66 -17.57
N LEU A 40 4.37 6.81 -16.55
CA LEU A 40 2.91 6.72 -16.65
C LEU A 40 2.26 7.96 -17.27
N LYS A 41 2.95 9.10 -17.41
CA LYS A 41 2.40 10.32 -18.02
C LYS A 41 1.91 10.14 -19.46
N SER A 42 2.41 9.13 -20.18
CA SER A 42 2.00 8.83 -21.55
C SER A 42 0.69 8.04 -21.63
N THR A 43 0.33 7.32 -20.56
CA THR A 43 -0.81 6.41 -20.53
C THR A 43 -1.94 6.88 -19.60
N VAL A 44 -1.60 7.58 -18.50
CA VAL A 44 -2.53 8.01 -17.45
C VAL A 44 -2.54 9.53 -17.36
N SER A 45 -3.74 10.11 -17.13
CA SER A 45 -3.90 11.56 -16.95
C SER A 45 -3.09 12.08 -15.76
N SER A 46 -2.47 13.26 -15.91
CA SER A 46 -1.68 13.92 -14.87
C SER A 46 -2.49 14.21 -13.59
N THR A 47 -3.82 14.38 -13.71
CA THR A 47 -4.72 14.62 -12.57
C THR A 47 -5.00 13.36 -11.76
N GLU A 48 -5.00 12.19 -12.40
CA GLU A 48 -5.15 10.93 -11.68
C GLU A 48 -3.85 10.56 -10.98
N LEU A 49 -2.72 10.66 -11.69
CA LEU A 49 -1.38 10.40 -11.17
C LEU A 49 -1.01 11.22 -9.92
N SER A 50 -1.56 12.42 -9.77
CA SER A 50 -1.31 13.26 -8.58
C SER A 50 -2.06 12.80 -7.33
N ARG A 51 -3.17 12.06 -7.50
CA ARG A 51 -3.99 11.54 -6.39
C ARG A 51 -3.56 10.17 -5.90
N ILE A 52 -2.85 9.44 -6.75
CA ILE A 52 -2.41 8.07 -6.47
C ILE A 52 -0.98 8.09 -5.94
N SER A 53 -0.72 7.30 -4.91
CA SER A 53 0.63 6.96 -4.47
C SER A 53 0.91 5.50 -4.73
N PHE A 54 2.18 5.14 -4.83
CA PHE A 54 2.61 3.77 -5.09
C PHE A 54 3.53 3.29 -3.97
N ASP A 55 3.40 2.01 -3.62
CA ASP A 55 4.36 1.29 -2.79
C ASP A 55 5.13 0.31 -3.69
N PHE A 56 6.40 0.09 -3.36
CA PHE A 56 7.33 -0.72 -4.16
C PHE A 56 7.77 -1.95 -3.38
N LEU A 57 7.86 -3.07 -4.09
CA LEU A 57 8.28 -4.36 -3.60
C LEU A 57 9.49 -4.85 -4.38
N CYS A 58 10.47 -5.35 -3.66
CA CYS A 58 11.62 -6.05 -4.20
C CYS A 58 11.77 -7.36 -3.43
N ILE A 59 11.90 -8.49 -4.14
CA ILE A 59 11.95 -9.84 -3.55
C ILE A 59 10.70 -10.11 -2.67
N ASN A 60 9.52 -9.76 -3.17
CA ASN A 60 8.24 -9.88 -2.47
C ASN A 60 8.18 -9.17 -1.09
N LYS A 61 9.01 -8.16 -0.86
CA LYS A 61 9.04 -7.36 0.37
C LYS A 61 8.97 -5.88 0.04
N LEU A 62 8.18 -5.15 0.82
CA LEU A 62 8.06 -3.70 0.70
C LEU A 62 9.40 -3.03 0.99
N ILE A 63 9.82 -2.15 0.10
CA ILE A 63 10.99 -1.30 0.29
C ILE A 63 10.62 -0.23 1.31
N ARG A 64 11.38 -0.10 2.40
CA ARG A 64 11.15 0.92 3.45
C ARG A 64 12.33 1.87 3.64
N SER A 65 13.46 1.57 3.01
CA SER A 65 14.71 2.32 3.08
C SER A 65 15.22 2.63 1.67
N SER A 66 16.54 2.82 1.50
CA SER A 66 17.14 2.88 0.17
C SER A 66 17.13 1.50 -0.49
N LEU A 67 17.15 1.46 -1.83
CA LEU A 67 17.26 0.20 -2.57
C LEU A 67 18.50 -0.60 -2.17
N GLU A 68 19.65 0.05 -2.04
CA GLU A 68 20.91 -0.58 -1.65
C GLU A 68 20.81 -1.31 -0.30
N GLU A 69 20.25 -0.64 0.71
CA GLU A 69 20.09 -1.20 2.05
C GLU A 69 19.08 -2.36 2.03
N HIS A 70 17.93 -2.18 1.36
CA HIS A 70 16.92 -3.22 1.22
C HIS A 70 17.46 -4.48 0.52
N ILE A 71 18.28 -4.31 -0.53
CA ILE A 71 18.88 -5.41 -1.27
C ILE A 71 19.97 -6.09 -0.43
N ARG A 72 20.89 -5.34 0.17
CA ARG A 72 21.97 -5.91 1.02
C ARG A 72 21.44 -6.75 2.17
N GLU A 73 20.34 -6.33 2.79
CA GLU A 73 19.72 -7.09 3.88
C GLU A 73 19.10 -8.43 3.45
N LYS A 74 18.79 -8.60 2.17
CA LYS A 74 17.98 -9.71 1.68
C LYS A 74 18.78 -10.63 0.77
N ASP A 75 19.49 -10.05 -0.19
CA ASP A 75 20.34 -10.74 -1.15
C ASP A 75 21.32 -9.74 -1.82
N GLU A 76 22.55 -9.69 -1.33
CA GLU A 76 23.60 -8.81 -1.85
C GLU A 76 24.00 -9.13 -3.30
N SER A 77 23.82 -10.38 -3.75
CA SER A 77 24.20 -10.81 -5.10
C SER A 77 23.39 -10.11 -6.19
N LEU A 78 22.20 -9.59 -5.85
CA LEU A 78 21.33 -8.91 -6.79
C LEU A 78 21.83 -7.52 -7.21
N LEU A 79 22.77 -6.92 -6.48
CA LEU A 79 23.31 -5.59 -6.78
C LEU A 79 23.99 -5.51 -8.17
N GLU A 80 24.46 -6.64 -8.69
CA GLU A 80 25.10 -6.74 -10.02
C GLU A 80 24.14 -7.24 -11.12
N SER A 81 22.87 -7.48 -10.76
CA SER A 81 21.85 -8.06 -11.65
C SER A 81 20.77 -7.05 -12.05
N ILE A 82 19.90 -7.44 -12.99
CA ILE A 82 18.68 -6.68 -13.31
C ILE A 82 17.61 -7.03 -12.28
N ILE A 83 17.18 -6.05 -11.50
CA ILE A 83 16.24 -6.25 -10.39
C ILE A 83 14.82 -5.92 -10.83
N SER A 84 13.91 -6.87 -10.64
CA SER A 84 12.46 -6.62 -10.81
C SER A 84 11.89 -5.93 -9.58
N ILE A 85 11.37 -4.72 -9.77
CA ILE A 85 10.63 -3.96 -8.76
C ILE A 85 9.15 -4.05 -9.09
N GLU A 86 8.40 -4.76 -8.25
CA GLU A 86 6.93 -4.77 -8.33
C GLU A 86 6.38 -3.50 -7.67
N TYR A 87 5.42 -2.83 -8.29
CA TYR A 87 4.72 -1.70 -7.69
C TYR A 87 3.22 -1.93 -7.60
N ILE A 88 2.65 -1.42 -6.51
CA ILE A 88 1.23 -1.51 -6.19
C ILE A 88 0.69 -0.12 -5.83
N GLU A 89 -0.60 0.08 -6.03
CA GLU A 89 -1.29 1.27 -5.53
C GLU A 89 -1.26 1.27 -4.00
N LYS A 90 -0.81 2.37 -3.43
CA LYS A 90 -0.70 2.55 -2.00
C LYS A 90 -2.09 2.84 -1.43
N PHE A 91 -2.57 1.92 -0.60
CA PHE A 91 -3.77 2.15 0.20
C PHE A 91 -3.40 2.91 1.48
N GLN A 92 -4.16 3.96 1.77
CA GLN A 92 -4.06 4.59 3.08
C GLN A 92 -4.57 3.60 4.14
N GLY A 93 -3.85 3.52 5.25
CA GLY A 93 -4.30 2.73 6.39
C GLY A 93 -5.66 3.25 6.88
N PRO A 94 -6.55 2.35 7.34
CA PRO A 94 -7.84 2.77 7.89
C PRO A 94 -7.61 3.76 9.02
N GLN A 95 -8.26 4.92 8.94
CA GLN A 95 -8.21 5.92 10.00
C GLN A 95 -9.32 5.63 11.01
N PRO A 96 -9.09 5.82 12.32
CA PRO A 96 -10.15 5.80 13.30
C PRO A 96 -11.20 6.86 12.95
N GLU A 97 -12.45 6.44 12.78
CA GLU A 97 -13.55 7.34 12.44
C GLU A 97 -14.37 7.70 13.70
N ASP A 98 -14.89 6.68 14.38
CA ASP A 98 -15.69 6.85 15.60
C ASP A 98 -15.50 5.67 16.57
N ALA A 99 -16.02 5.81 17.78
CA ALA A 99 -16.03 4.79 18.83
C ALA A 99 -17.45 4.58 19.39
N LEU A 100 -17.92 3.34 19.33
CA LEU A 100 -19.18 2.93 19.95
C LEU A 100 -18.96 2.65 21.42
N MET A 101 -19.52 3.52 22.27
CA MET A 101 -19.34 3.43 23.72
C MET A 101 -20.28 2.37 24.33
N HIS A 102 -19.70 1.49 25.13
CA HIS A 102 -20.39 0.45 25.90
C HIS A 102 -20.00 0.54 27.37
N ASP A 103 -20.95 0.23 28.26
CA ASP A 103 -20.75 0.30 29.72
C ASP A 103 -19.92 -0.87 30.26
N ASP A 104 -19.78 -1.95 29.49
CA ASP A 104 -18.97 -3.12 29.81
C ASP A 104 -18.19 -3.62 28.58
N TRP A 105 -17.25 -4.55 28.78
CA TRP A 105 -16.36 -5.05 27.75
C TRP A 105 -17.12 -5.65 26.57
N VAL A 106 -16.66 -5.33 25.37
CA VAL A 106 -17.16 -5.92 24.13
C VAL A 106 -16.54 -7.31 23.97
N SER A 107 -17.38 -8.32 23.84
CA SER A 107 -16.96 -9.72 23.65
C SER A 107 -16.87 -10.09 22.17
N ALA A 108 -17.74 -9.54 21.31
CA ALA A 108 -17.73 -9.74 19.87
C ALA A 108 -18.37 -8.57 19.13
N CYS A 109 -17.97 -8.34 17.87
CA CYS A 109 -18.63 -7.40 16.98
C CYS A 109 -18.78 -8.01 15.57
N ARG A 110 -19.84 -7.62 14.86
CA ARG A 110 -20.09 -8.01 13.47
C ARG A 110 -20.82 -6.91 12.73
N SER A 111 -20.33 -6.54 11.55
CA SER A 111 -21.07 -5.68 10.62
C SER A 111 -21.85 -6.53 9.61
N LEU A 112 -23.06 -6.08 9.28
CA LEU A 112 -23.90 -6.64 8.23
C LEU A 112 -24.71 -5.49 7.58
N GLY A 113 -24.34 -5.13 6.35
CA GLY A 113 -24.97 -4.01 5.64
C GLY A 113 -24.81 -2.71 6.43
N ASP A 114 -25.93 -2.09 6.79
CA ASP A 114 -25.98 -0.84 7.55
C ASP A 114 -26.06 -1.02 9.07
N SER A 115 -25.85 -2.24 9.56
CA SER A 115 -25.96 -2.56 10.98
C SER A 115 -24.67 -3.14 11.54
N ILE A 116 -24.35 -2.75 12.77
CA ILE A 116 -23.22 -3.24 13.55
C ILE A 116 -23.80 -3.89 14.80
N LEU A 117 -23.67 -5.20 14.91
CA LEU A 117 -24.06 -5.97 16.09
C LEU A 117 -22.86 -6.08 17.03
N VAL A 118 -23.07 -5.75 18.30
CA VAL A 118 -22.05 -5.83 19.35
C VAL A 118 -22.57 -6.67 20.50
N ALA A 119 -21.83 -7.69 20.90
CA ALA A 119 -22.07 -8.45 22.11
C ALA A 119 -21.20 -7.90 23.24
N SER A 120 -21.77 -7.72 24.43
CA SER A 120 -21.07 -7.21 25.61
C SER A 120 -21.19 -8.18 26.79
N TYR A 121 -20.24 -8.10 27.73
CA TYR A 121 -20.24 -8.91 28.96
C TYR A 121 -21.33 -8.48 29.95
N ASP A 122 -22.01 -7.35 29.70
CA ASP A 122 -23.23 -6.93 30.39
C ASP A 122 -24.44 -7.83 30.12
N THR A 123 -24.24 -8.96 29.42
CA THR A 123 -25.23 -9.95 28.97
C THR A 123 -26.20 -9.45 27.89
N ASN A 124 -25.94 -8.28 27.30
CA ASN A 124 -26.75 -7.71 26.24
C ASN A 124 -26.10 -7.80 24.85
N LEU A 125 -26.97 -7.79 23.85
CA LEU A 125 -26.61 -7.53 22.46
C LEU A 125 -27.07 -6.11 22.11
N HIS A 126 -26.16 -5.32 21.57
CA HIS A 126 -26.40 -3.95 21.16
C HIS A 126 -26.35 -3.89 19.64
N LEU A 127 -27.36 -3.30 19.02
CA LEU A 127 -27.40 -3.07 17.59
C LEU A 127 -27.17 -1.59 17.32
N TRP A 128 -26.29 -1.28 16.38
CA TRP A 128 -25.99 0.07 15.95
C TRP A 128 -26.20 0.19 14.44
N ASN A 129 -26.46 1.40 13.97
CA ASN A 129 -26.42 1.70 12.52
C ASN A 129 -25.08 2.32 12.10
N ASN A 130 -24.86 2.44 10.79
CA ASN A 130 -23.68 3.13 10.21
C ASN A 130 -23.61 4.65 10.53
N SER A 131 -24.63 5.22 11.19
CA SER A 131 -24.59 6.58 11.74
C SER A 131 -24.25 6.59 13.24
N TYR A 132 -23.73 5.48 13.76
CA TYR A 132 -23.29 5.29 15.13
C TYR A 132 -24.39 5.50 16.18
N LYS A 133 -25.65 5.31 15.79
CA LYS A 133 -26.81 5.37 16.70
C LYS A 133 -27.22 3.97 17.10
N LYS A 134 -27.41 3.78 18.40
CA LYS A 134 -27.99 2.56 18.97
C LYS A 134 -29.45 2.43 18.51
N LEU A 135 -29.80 1.28 17.96
CA LEU A 135 -31.14 0.92 17.50
C LEU A 135 -31.95 0.26 18.61
#